data_AF-A0A7Z8ZCR6-F1
#
_entry.id   AF-A0A7Z8ZCR6-F1
#
_cell.length_a   1.000
_cell.length_b   1.000
_cell.length_c   1.000
_cell.angle_alpha   90.00
_cell.angle_beta   90.00
_cell.angle_gamma   90.00
#
_symmetry.space_group_name_H-M   'P 1'
#
loop_
_entity.id
_entity.type
_entity.pdbx_description
1 polymer ?
#
loop_
_entity_poly.entity_id
_entity_poly.type
_entity_poly.pdbx_seq_one_letter_code
_entity_poly.pdbx_strand_id
1 'polypeptide(L)'
;MDEINDSWLTEYLPKYELLGKYITFILENLLQQKGIDYLSVSYRTKTKDGVYEKIERKKYKKPKAELMDFSGVRVILYFESDIDKVCALIADAFNIDSENSVDNEKRLSKDKIGYRSIHYVCDIGSKRKDLAEYEYISGLKCEIQVRTMLQHAWAELTHDRNYKLV
;
A
#
# COMPACT_ATOMS: atom_id res chain seq x y z
N MET A 1 -28.62 2.43 0.21
CA MET A 1 -27.44 1.57 0.40
C MET A 1 -26.33 2.24 -0.40
N ASP A 2 -25.25 2.70 0.24
CA ASP A 2 -24.17 3.46 -0.40
C ASP A 2 -23.32 2.54 -1.29
N GLU A 3 -23.90 2.09 -2.39
CA GLU A 3 -23.23 1.24 -3.36
C GLU A 3 -22.13 2.04 -4.07
N ILE A 4 -20.96 1.43 -4.20
CA ILE A 4 -19.94 1.88 -5.15
C ILE A 4 -20.52 1.62 -6.53
N ASN A 5 -20.68 2.70 -7.31
CA ASN A 5 -21.15 2.64 -8.69
C ASN A 5 -20.06 3.12 -9.65
N ASP A 6 -20.30 2.96 -10.96
CA ASP A 6 -19.30 3.28 -11.97
C ASP A 6 -18.92 4.78 -12.00
N SER A 7 -19.89 5.66 -11.73
CA SER A 7 -19.66 7.10 -11.64
C SER A 7 -18.73 7.46 -10.49
N TRP A 8 -18.96 6.87 -9.30
CA TRP A 8 -18.10 7.06 -8.13
C TRP A 8 -16.68 6.54 -8.40
N LEU A 9 -16.53 5.35 -9.01
CA LEU A 9 -15.21 4.82 -9.36
C LEU A 9 -14.49 5.70 -10.38
N THR A 10 -15.21 6.22 -11.37
CA THR A 10 -14.64 7.13 -12.38
C THR A 10 -14.13 8.43 -11.74
N GLU A 11 -14.79 8.92 -10.70
CA GLU A 11 -14.37 10.11 -9.98
C GLU A 11 -13.18 9.85 -9.03
N TYR A 12 -13.19 8.72 -8.31
CA TYR A 12 -12.21 8.47 -7.24
C TYR A 12 -10.95 7.75 -7.69
N LEU A 13 -11.00 6.85 -8.68
CA LEU A 13 -9.81 6.12 -9.14
C LEU A 13 -8.65 7.05 -9.58
N PRO A 14 -8.89 8.16 -10.32
CA PRO A 14 -7.84 9.11 -10.62
C PRO A 14 -7.22 9.77 -9.38
N LYS A 15 -8.01 10.01 -8.32
CA LYS A 15 -7.50 10.57 -7.05
C LYS A 15 -6.57 9.57 -6.35
N TYR A 16 -6.94 8.29 -6.32
CA TYR A 16 -6.10 7.23 -5.74
C TYR A 16 -4.83 6.95 -6.56
N GLU A 17 -4.91 7.07 -7.88
CA GLU A 17 -3.73 7.02 -8.74
C GLU A 17 -2.75 8.16 -8.43
N LEU A 18 -3.28 9.38 -8.31
CA LEU A 18 -2.48 10.53 -7.95
C LEU A 18 -1.87 10.39 -6.54
N LEU A 19 -2.63 9.91 -5.57
CA LEU A 19 -2.14 9.59 -4.22
C LEU A 19 -0.96 8.61 -4.27
N GLY A 20 -1.11 7.50 -5.00
CA GLY A 20 -0.05 6.50 -5.15
C GLY A 20 1.21 7.10 -5.76
N LYS A 21 1.05 7.91 -6.81
CA LYS A 21 2.16 8.62 -7.46
C LYS A 21 2.90 9.55 -6.49
N TYR A 22 2.20 10.34 -5.70
CA TYR A 22 2.82 11.24 -4.73
C TYR A 22 3.52 10.49 -3.59
N ILE A 23 2.90 9.44 -3.05
CA ILE A 23 3.51 8.65 -1.98
C ILE A 23 4.78 7.96 -2.48
N THR A 24 4.77 7.41 -3.70
CA THR A 24 5.99 6.89 -4.34
C THR A 24 7.08 7.96 -4.43
N PHE A 25 6.75 9.14 -4.98
CA PHE A 25 7.73 10.23 -5.12
C PHE A 25 8.29 10.69 -3.77
N ILE A 26 7.45 10.81 -2.74
CA ILE A 26 7.88 11.20 -1.39
C ILE A 26 8.80 10.12 -0.81
N LEU A 27 8.44 8.84 -0.93
CA LEU A 27 9.24 7.74 -0.43
C LEU A 27 10.61 7.67 -1.11
N GLU A 28 10.67 7.78 -2.44
CA GLU A 28 11.94 7.77 -3.17
C GLU A 28 12.87 8.88 -2.69
N ASN A 29 12.35 10.11 -2.56
CA ASN A 29 13.12 11.24 -2.06
C ASN A 29 13.62 11.00 -0.62
N LEU A 30 12.76 10.48 0.27
CA LEU A 30 13.13 10.20 1.66
C LEU A 30 14.19 9.10 1.76
N LEU A 31 14.08 8.03 0.97
CA LEU A 31 15.07 6.95 0.92
C LEU A 31 16.43 7.47 0.45
N GLN A 32 16.44 8.29 -0.62
CA GLN A 32 17.66 8.91 -1.14
C GLN A 32 18.30 9.86 -0.14
N GLN A 33 17.51 10.72 0.52
CA GLN A 33 17.99 11.63 1.56
C GLN A 33 18.62 10.90 2.76
N LYS A 34 18.14 9.70 3.08
CA LYS A 34 18.68 8.86 4.15
C LYS A 34 19.79 7.91 3.70
N GLY A 35 20.12 7.90 2.41
CA GLY A 35 21.12 6.99 1.85
C GLY A 35 20.75 5.50 2.00
N ILE A 36 19.45 5.19 1.89
CA ILE A 36 18.95 3.81 1.95
C ILE A 36 18.83 3.28 0.52
N ASP A 37 19.58 2.23 0.21
CA ASP A 37 19.52 1.57 -1.10
C ASP A 37 18.22 0.76 -1.26
N TYR A 38 17.61 0.86 -2.44
CA TYR A 38 16.39 0.15 -2.78
C TYR A 38 16.44 -0.33 -4.23
N LEU A 39 15.80 -1.47 -4.52
CA LEU A 39 15.68 -1.96 -5.89
C LEU A 39 14.65 -1.12 -6.67
N SER A 40 13.47 -0.91 -6.09
CA SER A 40 12.42 -0.11 -6.71
C SER A 40 11.37 0.36 -5.72
N VAL A 41 10.78 1.52 -6.02
CA VAL A 41 9.51 1.97 -5.44
C VAL A 41 8.54 2.14 -6.58
N SER A 42 7.38 1.49 -6.52
CA SER A 42 6.36 1.58 -7.57
C SER A 42 4.97 1.62 -6.96
N TYR A 43 4.01 2.20 -7.67
CA TYR A 43 2.61 2.18 -7.25
C TYR A 43 1.75 1.45 -8.27
N ARG A 44 0.61 0.94 -7.79
CA ARG A 44 -0.43 0.35 -8.63
C ARG A 44 -1.79 0.72 -8.08
N THR A 45 -2.63 1.29 -8.93
CA THR A 45 -4.05 1.48 -8.67
C THR A 45 -4.85 0.31 -9.23
N LYS A 46 -5.87 -0.14 -8.50
CA LYS A 46 -6.81 -1.15 -9.00
C LYS A 46 -7.64 -0.60 -10.16
N THR A 47 -7.95 -1.48 -11.11
CA THR A 47 -8.96 -1.21 -12.14
C THR A 47 -10.36 -1.28 -11.53
N LYS A 48 -11.36 -0.73 -12.22
CA LYS A 48 -12.78 -0.81 -11.82
C LYS A 48 -13.20 -2.26 -11.55
N ASP A 49 -12.92 -3.17 -12.47
CA ASP A 49 -13.26 -4.60 -12.33
C ASP A 49 -12.58 -5.22 -11.11
N GLY A 50 -11.29 -4.89 -10.88
CA GLY A 50 -10.55 -5.37 -9.72
C GLY A 50 -11.02 -4.77 -8.38
N VAL A 51 -11.78 -3.67 -8.41
CA VAL A 51 -12.52 -3.16 -7.25
C VAL A 51 -13.80 -3.96 -7.04
N TYR A 52 -14.62 -4.16 -8.08
CA TYR A 52 -15.86 -4.94 -7.98
C TYR A 52 -15.60 -6.37 -7.48
N GLU A 53 -14.64 -7.07 -8.07
CA GLU A 53 -14.24 -8.42 -7.63
C GLU A 53 -13.85 -8.46 -6.14
N LYS A 54 -13.19 -7.39 -5.67
CA LYS A 54 -12.79 -7.28 -4.27
C LYS A 54 -13.98 -7.07 -3.35
N ILE A 55 -14.92 -6.21 -3.74
CA ILE A 55 -16.15 -5.94 -2.97
C ILE A 55 -16.95 -7.22 -2.81
N GLU A 56 -17.14 -7.96 -3.91
CA GLU A 56 -17.84 -9.25 -3.92
C GLU A 56 -17.14 -10.28 -3.03
N ARG A 57 -15.82 -10.42 -3.17
CA ARG A 57 -15.03 -11.36 -2.38
C ARG A 57 -15.04 -11.07 -0.88
N LYS A 58 -14.95 -9.80 -0.49
CA LYS A 58 -14.85 -9.37 0.92
C LYS A 58 -16.22 -9.10 1.56
N LYS A 59 -17.30 -9.06 0.78
CA LYS A 59 -18.68 -8.85 1.25
C LYS A 59 -18.81 -7.62 2.16
N TYR A 60 -18.18 -6.52 1.77
CA TYR A 60 -18.20 -5.27 2.54
C TYR A 60 -19.62 -4.75 2.72
N LYS A 61 -19.95 -4.32 3.96
CA LYS A 61 -21.29 -3.81 4.27
C LYS A 61 -21.42 -2.33 3.88
N LYS A 62 -20.33 -1.57 4.01
CA LYS A 62 -20.20 -0.17 3.57
C LYS A 62 -18.95 -0.01 2.69
N PRO A 63 -19.01 -0.42 1.41
CA PRO A 63 -17.85 -0.43 0.54
C PRO A 63 -17.12 0.92 0.44
N LYS A 64 -17.85 2.05 0.40
CA LYS A 64 -17.23 3.39 0.35
C LYS A 64 -16.37 3.74 1.57
N ALA A 65 -16.69 3.19 2.74
CA ALA A 65 -15.95 3.44 3.98
C ALA A 65 -14.91 2.34 4.27
N GLU A 66 -15.15 1.12 3.79
CA GLU A 66 -14.32 -0.06 4.08
C GLU A 66 -13.26 -0.33 3.00
N LEU A 67 -13.45 0.19 1.78
CA LEU A 67 -12.44 0.10 0.72
C LEU A 67 -11.43 1.25 0.87
N MET A 68 -10.37 1.02 1.62
CA MET A 68 -9.35 2.03 1.90
C MET A 68 -8.07 1.89 1.05
N ASP A 69 -7.97 0.86 0.20
CA ASP A 69 -6.74 0.45 -0.50
C ASP A 69 -6.96 0.24 -2.00
N PHE A 70 -7.46 1.28 -2.67
CA PHE A 70 -7.52 1.33 -4.14
C PHE A 70 -6.15 1.43 -4.79
N SER A 71 -5.22 2.10 -4.10
CA SER A 71 -3.84 2.30 -4.52
C SER A 71 -2.89 1.63 -3.53
N GLY A 72 -1.93 0.91 -4.06
CA GLY A 72 -0.87 0.26 -3.30
C GLY A 72 0.50 0.69 -3.80
N VAL A 73 1.38 1.09 -2.89
CA VAL A 73 2.78 1.41 -3.13
C VAL A 73 3.63 0.23 -2.64
N ARG A 74 4.61 -0.17 -3.43
CA ARG A 74 5.51 -1.27 -3.14
C ARG A 74 6.94 -0.76 -3.11
N VAL A 75 7.60 -0.97 -1.99
CA VAL A 75 9.03 -0.72 -1.78
C VAL A 75 9.73 -2.07 -1.78
N ILE A 76 10.65 -2.27 -2.72
CA ILE A 76 11.47 -3.48 -2.82
C ILE A 76 12.90 -3.13 -2.44
N LEU A 77 13.38 -3.76 -1.37
CA LEU A 77 14.72 -3.59 -0.81
C LEU A 77 15.66 -4.71 -1.25
N TYR A 78 16.96 -4.43 -1.24
CA TYR A 78 17.99 -5.44 -1.47
C TYR A 78 18.18 -6.35 -0.25
N PHE A 79 18.22 -5.76 0.95
CA PHE A 79 18.57 -6.44 2.19
C PHE A 79 17.47 -6.31 3.25
N GLU A 80 17.33 -7.34 4.08
CA GLU A 80 16.37 -7.33 5.20
C GLU A 80 16.77 -6.34 6.29
N SER A 81 18.07 -6.06 6.44
CA SER A 81 18.61 -5.10 7.41
C SER A 81 18.12 -3.66 7.23
N ASP A 82 17.55 -3.34 6.07
CA ASP A 82 17.01 -2.01 5.79
C ASP A 82 15.49 -1.94 5.97
N ILE A 83 14.80 -3.06 6.21
CA ILE A 83 13.35 -3.10 6.43
C ILE A 83 12.98 -2.19 7.60
N ASP A 84 13.59 -2.38 8.77
CA ASP A 84 13.27 -1.63 9.99
C ASP A 84 13.50 -0.13 9.80
N LYS A 85 14.57 0.23 9.07
CA LYS A 85 14.89 1.64 8.75
C LYS A 85 13.82 2.27 7.89
N VAL A 86 13.34 1.56 6.87
CA VAL A 86 12.29 2.02 5.96
C VAL A 86 10.94 2.09 6.68
N CYS A 87 10.65 1.13 7.56
CA CYS A 87 9.43 1.14 8.38
C CYS A 87 9.41 2.35 9.33
N ALA A 88 10.52 2.64 10.00
CA ALA A 88 10.66 3.83 10.83
C ALA A 88 10.49 5.13 10.02
N LEU A 89 11.07 5.17 8.81
CA LEU A 89 10.93 6.31 7.89
C LEU A 89 9.47 6.52 7.46
N ILE A 90 8.74 5.44 7.13
CA ILE A 90 7.31 5.50 6.79
C ILE A 90 6.49 6.01 7.98
N ALA A 91 6.75 5.50 9.18
CA ALA A 91 6.04 5.88 10.39
C ALA A 91 6.25 7.34 10.80
N ASP A 92 7.44 7.90 10.55
CA ASP A 92 7.71 9.34 10.77
C ASP A 92 7.07 10.22 9.68
N ALA A 93 7.06 9.74 8.45
CA ALA A 93 6.63 10.55 7.31
C ALA A 93 5.11 10.60 7.13
N PHE A 94 4.38 9.51 7.38
CA PHE A 94 2.96 9.35 7.03
C PHE A 94 2.10 9.09 8.26
N ASN A 95 0.78 9.35 8.16
CA ASN A 95 -0.13 8.96 9.23
C ASN A 95 -0.54 7.50 9.01
N ILE A 96 -0.04 6.59 9.85
CA ILE A 96 -0.38 5.17 9.80
C ILE A 96 -1.73 4.94 10.47
N ASP A 97 -2.63 4.28 9.74
CA ASP A 97 -3.83 3.67 10.29
C ASP A 97 -3.48 2.32 10.91
N SER A 98 -3.26 2.31 12.23
CA SER A 98 -2.87 1.10 12.96
C SER A 98 -3.94 0.02 13.00
N GLU A 99 -5.22 0.35 12.81
CA GLU A 99 -6.32 -0.63 12.82
C GLU A 99 -6.34 -1.45 11.52
N ASN A 100 -5.95 -0.81 10.41
CA ASN A 100 -5.93 -1.42 9.09
C ASN A 100 -4.53 -1.85 8.62
N SER A 101 -3.47 -1.50 9.37
CA SER A 101 -2.10 -1.93 9.09
C SER A 101 -1.82 -3.31 9.67
N VAL A 102 -1.13 -4.15 8.91
CA VAL A 102 -0.66 -5.46 9.39
C VAL A 102 0.84 -5.38 9.60
N ASP A 103 1.21 -5.12 10.86
CA ASP A 103 2.59 -5.18 11.29
C ASP A 103 3.00 -6.65 11.48
N ASN A 104 3.66 -7.21 10.47
CA ASN A 104 4.08 -8.62 10.48
C ASN A 104 5.31 -8.88 11.36
N GLU A 105 5.86 -7.87 12.05
CA GLU A 105 7.00 -8.07 12.97
C GLU A 105 6.64 -8.85 14.24
N LYS A 106 5.39 -8.81 14.71
CA LYS A 106 4.98 -9.61 15.89
C LYS A 106 4.73 -11.10 15.60
N ARG A 107 5.06 -11.58 14.39
CA ARG A 107 4.87 -12.98 13.97
C ARG A 107 6.10 -13.62 13.34
N LEU A 108 7.29 -13.16 13.71
CA LEU A 108 8.55 -13.89 13.53
C LEU A 108 8.60 -15.14 14.43
N SER A 109 7.70 -16.10 14.20
CA SER A 109 8.06 -17.50 14.40
C SER A 109 9.09 -17.82 13.32
N LYS A 110 10.37 -17.89 13.70
CA LYS A 110 11.54 -18.12 12.84
C LYS A 110 11.49 -19.39 11.96
N ASP A 111 10.41 -20.17 12.00
CA ASP A 111 10.34 -21.53 11.44
C ASP A 111 9.20 -21.78 10.44
N LYS A 112 8.62 -20.74 9.81
CA LYS A 112 7.68 -20.97 8.69
C LYS A 112 8.10 -20.22 7.43
N ILE A 113 8.53 -21.03 6.46
CA ILE A 113 8.71 -20.74 5.04
C ILE A 113 7.60 -19.82 4.54
N GLY A 114 7.87 -18.53 4.50
CA GLY A 114 6.88 -17.50 4.21
C GLY A 114 7.34 -16.16 4.74
N TYR A 115 8.44 -15.66 4.17
CA TYR A 115 8.86 -14.27 4.37
C TYR A 115 7.72 -13.35 3.91
N ARG A 116 6.93 -12.84 4.85
CA ARG A 116 5.77 -11.97 4.57
C ARG A 116 6.22 -10.52 4.51
N SER A 117 5.69 -9.77 3.56
CA SER A 117 5.88 -8.33 3.45
C SER A 117 5.28 -7.60 4.67
N ILE A 118 5.76 -6.40 4.96
CA ILE A 118 5.14 -5.49 5.93
C ILE A 118 4.14 -4.61 5.19
N HIS A 119 2.95 -4.42 5.77
CA HIS A 119 1.85 -3.67 5.15
C HIS A 119 1.39 -2.54 6.08
N TYR A 120 1.56 -1.31 5.61
CA TYR A 120 1.00 -0.12 6.26
C TYR A 120 -0.17 0.39 5.44
N VAL A 121 -1.26 0.79 6.09
CA VAL A 121 -2.29 1.63 5.48
C VAL A 121 -2.08 3.03 6.01
N CYS A 122 -1.89 4.01 5.13
CA CYS A 122 -1.61 5.38 5.54
C CYS A 122 -2.15 6.42 4.57
N ASP A 123 -2.26 7.66 5.04
CA ASP A 123 -2.52 8.84 4.21
C ASP A 123 -1.22 9.62 3.92
N ILE A 124 -1.32 10.74 3.19
CA ILE A 124 -0.15 11.55 2.80
C ILE A 124 0.60 12.21 3.97
N GLY A 125 0.10 12.12 5.20
CA GLY A 125 0.72 12.66 6.41
C GLY A 125 0.12 14.01 6.82
N SER A 126 0.06 14.24 8.14
CA SER A 126 -0.55 15.44 8.74
C SER A 126 0.10 16.76 8.33
N LYS A 127 1.42 16.77 8.07
CA LYS A 127 2.13 17.97 7.62
C LYS A 127 1.79 18.35 6.17
N ARG A 128 1.44 17.37 5.34
CA ARG A 128 1.18 17.57 3.91
C ARG A 128 -0.30 17.73 3.59
N LYS A 129 -1.20 17.12 4.36
CA LYS A 129 -2.65 17.23 4.12
C LYS A 129 -3.17 18.68 4.05
N ASP A 130 -2.50 19.61 4.73
CA ASP A 130 -2.91 21.02 4.81
C ASP A 130 -2.31 21.89 3.68
N LEU A 131 -1.48 21.31 2.79
CA LEU A 131 -0.92 22.01 1.64
C LEU A 131 -1.89 21.98 0.46
N ALA A 132 -2.05 23.12 -0.22
CA ALA A 132 -3.06 23.31 -1.27
C ALA A 132 -2.90 22.30 -2.44
N GLU A 133 -1.67 21.94 -2.80
CA GLU A 133 -1.38 20.96 -3.85
C GLU A 133 -1.87 19.54 -3.54
N TYR A 134 -2.16 19.24 -2.27
CA TYR A 134 -2.62 17.92 -1.82
C TYR A 134 -4.11 17.88 -1.44
N GLU A 135 -4.85 18.99 -1.59
CA GLU A 135 -6.28 19.05 -1.29
C GLU A 135 -7.08 17.95 -2.01
N TYR A 136 -6.77 17.72 -3.28
CA TYR A 136 -7.50 16.76 -4.14
C TYR A 136 -7.38 15.29 -3.71
N ILE A 137 -6.38 14.96 -2.90
CA ILE A 137 -6.10 13.59 -2.42
C ILE A 137 -6.17 13.48 -0.89
N SER A 138 -6.49 14.58 -0.21
CA SER A 138 -6.56 14.61 1.25
C SER A 138 -7.69 13.75 1.79
N GLY A 139 -7.41 13.01 2.87
CA GLY A 139 -8.34 12.05 3.46
C GLY A 139 -8.38 10.68 2.76
N LEU A 140 -7.71 10.52 1.62
CA LEU A 140 -7.54 9.22 0.98
C LEU A 140 -6.38 8.46 1.61
N LYS A 141 -6.50 7.12 1.62
CA LYS A 141 -5.48 6.20 2.12
C LYS A 141 -4.95 5.33 1.00
N CYS A 142 -3.72 4.87 1.16
CA CYS A 142 -3.13 3.84 0.32
C CYS A 142 -2.47 2.79 1.19
N GLU A 143 -2.22 1.61 0.62
CA GLU A 143 -1.38 0.61 1.25
C GLU A 143 0.07 0.82 0.83
N ILE A 144 1.04 0.80 1.76
CA ILE A 144 2.47 0.72 1.49
C ILE A 144 2.96 -0.67 1.90
N GLN A 145 3.60 -1.36 0.96
CA GLN A 145 4.13 -2.70 1.15
C GLN A 145 5.66 -2.66 1.10
N VAL A 146 6.32 -3.00 2.20
CA VAL A 146 7.78 -3.09 2.29
C VAL A 146 8.19 -4.55 2.20
N ARG A 147 9.11 -4.87 1.29
CA ARG A 147 9.57 -6.24 1.05
C ARG A 147 10.99 -6.29 0.49
N THR A 148 11.67 -7.43 0.61
CA THR A 148 12.90 -7.71 -0.13
C THR A 148 12.64 -8.28 -1.53
N MET A 149 13.68 -8.35 -2.36
CA MET A 149 13.62 -9.04 -3.66
C MET A 149 13.15 -10.50 -3.54
N LEU A 150 13.66 -11.24 -2.54
CA LEU A 150 13.28 -12.64 -2.32
C LEU A 150 11.82 -12.77 -1.88
N GLN A 151 11.37 -11.89 -0.98
CA GLN A 151 9.98 -11.80 -0.57
C GLN A 151 9.05 -11.47 -1.75
N HIS A 152 9.49 -10.56 -2.62
CA HIS A 152 8.77 -10.21 -3.83
C HIS A 152 8.65 -11.41 -4.77
N ALA A 153 9.76 -12.08 -5.08
CA ALA A 153 9.77 -13.26 -5.95
C ALA A 153 8.87 -14.38 -5.40
N TRP A 154 8.94 -14.65 -4.10
CA TRP A 154 8.09 -15.66 -3.47
C TRP A 154 6.60 -15.31 -3.52
N ALA A 155 6.26 -14.04 -3.28
CA ALA A 155 4.89 -13.57 -3.36
C ALA A 155 4.33 -13.73 -4.79
N GLU A 156 5.07 -13.35 -5.83
CA GLU A 156 4.62 -13.51 -7.23
C GLU A 156 4.42 -15.01 -7.57
N LEU A 157 5.38 -15.88 -7.21
CA LEU A 157 5.26 -17.33 -7.45
C LEU A 157 4.06 -17.96 -6.74
N THR A 158 3.75 -17.53 -5.52
CA THR A 158 2.63 -18.07 -4.75
C THR A 158 1.28 -17.47 -5.16
N HIS A 159 1.24 -16.19 -5.53
CA HIS A 159 0.07 -15.57 -6.12
C HIS A 159 -0.34 -16.27 -7.43
N ASP A 160 0.61 -16.58 -8.31
CA ASP A 160 0.34 -17.31 -9.56
C ASP A 160 -0.19 -18.72 -9.33
N ARG A 161 0.32 -19.45 -8.33
CA ARG A 161 -0.14 -20.81 -8.01
C ARG A 161 -1.55 -20.83 -7.41
N ASN A 162 -1.90 -19.83 -6.60
CA ASN A 162 -3.26 -19.71 -6.06
C ASN A 162 -4.28 -19.26 -7.13
N TYR A 163 -3.85 -18.52 -8.16
CA TYR A 163 -4.72 -18.09 -9.26
C TYR A 163 -5.02 -19.23 -10.27
N LYS A 164 -4.12 -20.21 -10.43
CA LYS A 164 -4.30 -21.35 -11.35
C LYS A 164 -5.08 -22.55 -10.77
N LEU A 165 -5.43 -22.52 -9.48
CA LEU A 165 -6.11 -23.62 -8.79
C LEU A 165 -7.57 -23.31 -8.44
N VAL A 166 -8.16 -22.27 -9.05
CA VAL A 166 -9.60 -21.98 -9.00
C VAL A 166 -10.15 -21.95 -10.41
#